data_AF-A0A2D7IT64-F1
#
_entry.id   AF-A0A2D7IT64-F1
#
_cell.length_a   1.000
_cell.length_b   1.000
_cell.length_c   1.000
_cell.angle_alpha   90.00
_cell.angle_beta   90.00
_cell.angle_gamma   90.00
#
_symmetry.space_group_name_H-M   'P 1'
#
loop_
_entity.id
_entity.type
_entity.pdbx_description
1 polymer ?
#
loop_
_entity_poly.entity_id
_entity_poly.type
_entity_poly.pdbx_seq_one_letter_code
_entity_poly.pdbx_strand_id
1 'polypeptide(L)' 'MKAEDVRAKTESELKDQLVALKKEQFNLRFQQATGQLENTARVRQVRR' A
#
# COMPACT_ATOMS: atom_id res chain seq x y z
N MET A 1 2.18 9.20 2.49
CA MET A 1 1.07 9.76 3.30
C MET A 1 1.65 10.77 4.26
N LYS A 2 1.02 11.93 4.46
CA LYS A 2 1.38 12.80 5.58
C LYS A 2 0.73 12.23 6.84
N ALA A 3 1.39 12.34 8.00
CA ALA A 3 0.87 11.81 9.26
C ALA A 3 -0.48 12.47 9.64
N GLU A 4 -0.69 13.72 9.22
CA GLU A 4 -1.92 14.48 9.41
C GLU A 4 -3.12 13.80 8.73
N ASP A 5 -2.94 13.31 7.49
CA ASP A 5 -4.00 12.63 6.71
C ASP A 5 -4.45 11.31 7.34
N VAL A 6 -3.58 10.67 8.13
CA VAL A 6 -3.89 9.40 8.81
C VAL A 6 -4.64 9.69 10.11
N ARG A 7 -4.26 10.75 10.83
CA ARG A 7 -4.90 11.15 12.09
C ARG A 7 -6.30 11.71 11.90
N ALA A 8 -6.59 12.27 10.72
CA ALA A 8 -7.90 12.81 10.38
C ALA A 8 -8.96 11.74 10.03
N LYS A 9 -8.54 10.48 9.82
CA LYS A 9 -9.44 9.39 9.40
C LYS A 9 -10.09 8.69 10.58
N THR A 10 -11.28 8.15 10.32
CA THR A 10 -11.97 7.30 11.29
C THR A 10 -11.36 5.91 11.34
N GLU A 11 -11.62 5.17 12.43
CA GLU A 11 -11.05 3.82 12.61
C GLU A 11 -11.48 2.84 11.51
N SER A 12 -12.70 2.96 10.99
CA SER A 12 -13.19 2.16 9.86
C SER A 12 -12.45 2.49 8.57
N GLU A 13 -12.26 3.77 8.25
CA GLU A 13 -11.52 4.19 7.06
C GLU A 13 -10.06 3.74 7.09
N LEU A 14 -9.45 3.74 8.28
CA LEU A 14 -8.10 3.23 8.48
C LEU A 14 -8.02 1.71 8.22
N LYS A 15 -9.01 0.95 8.69
CA LYS A 15 -9.09 -0.50 8.42
C LYS A 15 -9.24 -0.78 6.93
N ASP A 16 -10.12 -0.06 6.25
CA ASP A 16 -10.35 -0.25 4.81
C ASP A 16 -9.09 0.08 4.00
N GLN A 17 -8.40 1.17 4.34
CA GLN A 17 -7.14 1.53 3.69
C GLN A 17 -6.03 0.51 3.95
N LEU A 18 -5.95 -0.04 5.17
CA LEU A 18 -4.98 -1.06 5.50
C LEU A 18 -5.21 -2.34 4.68
N VAL A 19 -6.47 -2.74 4.48
CA VAL A 19 -6.83 -3.88 3.62
C VAL A 19 -6.46 -3.59 2.16
N ALA A 20 -6.77 -2.40 1.66
CA ALA A 20 -6.41 -1.97 0.31
C ALA A 20 -4.90 -2.01 0.07
N LEU A 21 -4.10 -1.44 0.99
CA LEU A 21 -2.63 -1.44 0.91
C LEU A 21 -2.04 -2.86 0.97
N LYS A 22 -2.61 -3.76 1.77
CA LYS A 22 -2.19 -5.18 1.80
C LYS A 22 -2.45 -5.87 0.47
N LYS A 23 -3.60 -5.62 -0.16
CA LYS A 23 -3.92 -6.16 -1.49
C LYS A 23 -2.95 -5.62 -2.54
N GLU A 24 -2.64 -4.32 -2.50
CA GLU A 24 -1.65 -3.71 -3.38
C GLU A 24 -0.25 -4.32 -3.16
N GLN A 25 0.17 -4.50 -1.91
CA GLN A 25 1.45 -5.13 -1.59
C GLN A 25 1.57 -6.56 -2.14
N PHE A 26 0.50 -7.36 -2.03
CA PHE A 26 0.46 -8.71 -2.59
C PHE A 26 0.61 -8.68 -4.12
N ASN A 27 -0.11 -7.79 -4.80
CA ASN A 27 -0.03 -7.64 -6.25
C ASN A 27 1.38 -7.21 -6.69
N LEU A 28 2.01 -6.28 -5.97
CA LEU A 28 3.38 -5.85 -6.27
C LEU A 28 4.39 -6.99 -6.08
N ARG A 29 4.21 -7.84 -5.06
CA ARG A 29 5.03 -9.06 -4.86
C ARG A 29 4.82 -10.06 -5.99
N PHE A 30 3.59 -10.22 -6.45
CA PHE A 30 3.28 -11.09 -7.58
C PHE A 30 3.93 -10.57 -8.87
N GLN A 31 3.77 -9.28 -9.18
CA GLN A 31 4.43 -8.62 -10.30
C GLN A 31 5.96 -8.72 -10.24
N GLN A 32 6.53 -8.63 -9.04
CA GLN A 32 7.97 -8.82 -8.84
C GLN A 32 8.40 -10.25 -9.17
N ALA A 33 7.62 -11.25 -8.73
CA ALA A 33 7.90 -12.66 -9.01
C ALA A 33 7.73 -13.02 -10.49
N THR A 34 6.79 -12.38 -11.21
CA THR A 34 6.58 -12.58 -12.65
C THR A 34 7.49 -11.71 -13.53
N GLY A 35 8.32 -10.84 -12.93
CA GLY A 35 9.21 -9.93 -13.67
C GLY A 35 8.50 -8.75 -14.34
N GLN A 36 7.24 -8.48 -14.00
CA GLN A 36 6.40 -7.41 -14.55
C GLN A 36 6.38 -6.14 -13.68
N LEU A 37 7.24 -6.06 -12.66
CA LEU A 37 7.27 -4.92 -11.75
C LEU A 37 8.04 -3.74 -12.37
N GLU A 38 7.29 -2.75 -12.87
CA GLU A 38 7.86 -1.54 -13.47
C GLU A 38 8.25 -0.49 -12.41
N ASN A 39 7.46 -0.34 -11.34
CA ASN A 39 7.66 0.72 -10.35
C ASN A 39 8.09 0.17 -8.98
N THR A 40 9.40 0.01 -8.80
CA THR A 40 9.99 -0.44 -7.53
C THR A 40 9.89 0.59 -6.40
N ALA A 41 9.73 1.88 -6.71
CA ALA A 41 9.54 2.92 -5.71
C ALA A 41 8.19 2.75 -5.00
N ARG A 42 7.15 2.30 -5.72
CA ARG A 42 5.82 2.03 -5.17
C ARG A 42 5.85 0.96 -4.08
N VAL A 43 6.67 -0.07 -4.22
CA VAL A 43 6.86 -1.12 -3.19
C VAL A 43 7.30 -0.51 -1.85
N ARG A 44 8.24 0.44 -1.88
CA ARG A 44 8.71 1.12 -0.67
C ARG A 44 7.64 2.05 -0.07
N GLN A 45 6.81 2.67 -0.90
CA GLN A 45 5.72 3.54 -0.45
C GLN A 45 4.60 2.75 0.23
N VAL A 46 4.18 1.61 -0.34
CA VAL A 46 3.10 0.77 0.21
C VAL A 46 3.51 0.12 1.54
N ARG A 47 4.81 -0.11 1.75
CA ARG A 47 5.35 -0.66 3.01
C ARG A 47 5.47 0.37 4.15
N ARG A 48 5.58 1.66 3.83
CA ARG A 48 5.82 2.75 4.80
C ARG A 48 4.52 3.29 5.35
#